data_AF-A0A970X8U9-F1
#
_entry.id   AF-A0A970X8U9-F1
#
_cell.length_a   1.000
_cell.length_b   1.000
_cell.length_c   1.000
_cell.angle_alpha   90.00
_cell.angle_beta   90.00
_cell.angle_gamma   90.00
#
_symmetry.space_group_name_H-M   'P 1'
#
loop_
_entity.id
_entity.type
_entity.pdbx_description
1 polymer ?
#
loop_
_entity_poly.entity_id
_entity_poly.type
_entity_poly.pdbx_seq_one_letter_code
_entity_poly.pdbx_strand_id
1 'polypeptide(L)'
;MYELDGDELALAPAATNGPWSQAVAGQLRFSLTPDHPVFCGVRRRQRLAVIDGVADDEVVATVAEHLGDGERCLIVAKAVLDGARERLADLSPGSRIRKAPDELFPRGTVR
;
A
#
# COMPACT_ATOMS: atom_id res chain seq x y z
N MET A 1 3.59 1.43 12.55
CA MET A 1 3.56 1.56 14.02
C MET A 1 2.49 2.59 14.34
N TYR A 2 1.54 2.26 15.21
CA TYR A 2 0.44 3.15 15.57
C TYR A 2 0.87 4.10 16.69
N GLU A 3 0.31 5.30 16.69
CA GLU A 3 0.50 6.32 17.72
C GLU A 3 -0.88 6.68 18.30
N LEU A 4 -0.95 6.91 19.60
CA LEU A 4 -2.18 7.32 20.25
C LEU A 4 -2.33 8.84 20.12
N ASP A 5 -3.40 9.29 19.49
CA ASP A 5 -3.83 10.68 19.48
C ASP A 5 -5.10 10.81 20.33
N GLY A 6 -4.90 11.08 21.62
CA GLY A 6 -5.99 11.00 22.61
C GLY A 6 -6.50 9.55 22.77
N ASP A 7 -7.81 9.34 22.55
CA ASP A 7 -8.47 8.03 22.63
C ASP A 7 -8.54 7.31 21.27
N GLU A 8 -8.02 7.91 20.18
CA GLU A 8 -8.00 7.32 18.84
C GLU A 8 -6.62 6.73 18.50
N LEU A 9 -6.65 5.54 17.88
CA LEU A 9 -5.46 4.89 17.36
C LEU A 9 -5.15 5.44 15.97
N ALA A 10 -4.18 6.34 15.87
CA ALA A 10 -3.74 6.92 14.61
C ALA A 10 -2.54 6.14 14.05
N LEU A 11 -2.42 6.08 12.72
CA LEU A 11 -1.16 5.66 12.09
C LEU A 11 -0.13 6.77 12.31
N ALA A 12 1.04 6.43 12.87
CA ALA A 12 2.11 7.40 13.04
C ALA A 12 2.47 8.05 11.69
N PRO A 13 2.91 9.32 11.64
CA PRO A 13 3.37 9.96 10.39
C PRO A 13 4.51 9.21 9.69
N ALA A 14 5.29 8.39 10.40
CA ALA A 14 6.27 7.49 9.80
C ALA A 14 5.63 6.29 9.06
N ALA A 15 4.38 5.97 9.39
CA ALA A 15 3.53 4.96 8.75
C ALA A 15 2.68 5.54 7.61
N THR A 16 2.51 6.86 7.52
CA THR A 16 1.85 7.58 6.40
C THR A 16 2.88 8.37 5.58
N ASN A 17 3.08 8.00 4.32
CA ASN A 17 3.85 8.82 3.35
C ASN A 17 5.32 9.15 3.72
N GLY A 18 5.93 8.38 4.62
CA GLY A 18 7.35 8.50 4.98
C GLY A 18 8.33 8.26 3.80
N PRO A 19 9.65 8.41 4.02
CA PRO A 19 10.66 8.28 2.96
C PRO A 19 10.57 6.97 2.17
N TRP A 20 10.16 5.87 2.82
CA TRP A 20 9.97 4.59 2.15
C TRP A 20 8.81 4.60 1.15
N SER A 21 7.66 5.16 1.52
CA SER A 21 6.51 5.33 0.62
C SER A 21 6.84 6.21 -0.58
N GLN A 22 7.61 7.28 -0.36
CA GLN A 22 8.09 8.16 -1.43
C GLN A 22 9.01 7.42 -2.41
N ALA A 23 9.96 6.65 -1.87
CA ALA A 23 10.87 5.85 -2.68
C ALA A 23 10.12 4.78 -3.51
N VAL A 24 9.16 4.08 -2.90
CA VAL A 24 8.33 3.08 -3.58
C VAL A 24 7.46 3.73 -4.66
N ALA A 25 6.82 4.85 -4.37
CA ALA A 25 6.02 5.60 -5.34
C ALA A 25 6.86 6.03 -6.54
N GLY A 26 8.05 6.58 -6.31
CA GLY A 26 9.00 6.94 -7.36
C GLY A 26 9.42 5.73 -8.21
N GLN A 27 9.82 4.63 -7.57
CA GLN A 27 10.22 3.39 -8.23
C GLN A 27 9.11 2.82 -9.13
N LEU A 28 7.84 2.90 -8.68
CA LEU A 28 6.68 2.39 -9.39
C LEU A 28 5.96 3.43 -10.26
N ARG A 29 6.54 4.64 -10.37
CA ARG A 29 6.06 5.77 -11.17
C ARG A 29 4.63 6.22 -10.82
N PHE A 30 4.29 6.21 -9.54
CA PHE A 30 3.08 6.84 -9.03
C PHE A 30 3.37 8.31 -8.71
N SER A 31 2.40 9.19 -8.98
CA SER A 31 2.43 10.56 -8.48
C SER A 31 2.07 10.55 -7.00
N LEU A 32 2.80 11.30 -6.16
CA LEU A 32 2.50 11.39 -4.74
C LEU A 32 1.16 12.08 -4.49
N THR A 33 0.45 11.62 -3.47
CA THR A 33 -0.81 12.22 -2.98
C THR A 33 -0.68 12.52 -1.50
N PRO A 34 0.08 13.56 -1.11
CA PRO A 34 0.47 13.80 0.28
C PRO A 34 -0.72 14.02 1.22
N ASP A 35 -1.81 14.58 0.71
CA ASP A 35 -3.02 14.90 1.48
C ASP A 35 -4.05 13.76 1.53
N HIS A 36 -3.77 12.63 0.87
CA HIS A 36 -4.70 11.50 0.88
C HIS A 36 -4.44 10.63 2.13
N PRO A 37 -5.48 10.30 2.93
CA PRO A 37 -5.30 9.63 4.22
C PRO A 37 -4.74 8.21 4.11
N VAL A 38 -5.14 7.45 3.08
CA VAL A 38 -4.72 6.03 2.90
C VAL A 38 -3.69 5.82 1.80
N PHE A 39 -3.82 6.49 0.65
CA PHE A 39 -2.98 6.26 -0.51
C PHE A 39 -1.83 7.27 -0.59
N CYS A 40 -0.61 6.76 -0.69
CA CYS A 40 0.59 7.58 -0.86
C CYS A 40 0.84 8.00 -2.31
N GLY A 41 0.12 7.39 -3.27
CA GLY A 41 0.21 7.82 -4.66
C GLY A 41 -0.90 7.33 -5.57
N VAL A 42 -0.91 7.89 -6.78
CA VAL A 42 -1.89 7.60 -7.82
C VAL A 42 -1.22 7.46 -9.20
N ARG A 43 -1.72 6.51 -9.99
CA ARG A 43 -1.38 6.35 -11.42
C ARG A 43 -2.63 5.92 -12.19
N ARG A 44 -3.20 6.83 -12.97
CA ARG A 44 -4.53 6.64 -13.61
C ARG A 44 -5.58 6.33 -12.53
N ARG A 45 -6.34 5.24 -12.69
CA ARG A 45 -7.31 4.74 -11.70
C ARG A 45 -6.70 3.76 -10.69
N GLN A 46 -5.37 3.66 -10.62
CA GLN A 46 -4.70 2.80 -9.64
C GLN A 46 -4.17 3.66 -8.50
N ARG A 47 -4.57 3.32 -7.28
CA ARG A 47 -4.08 3.87 -6.03
C ARG A 47 -2.90 3.05 -5.50
N LEU A 48 -2.00 3.67 -4.76
CA LEU A 48 -0.86 3.02 -4.12
C LEU A 48 -0.96 3.18 -2.61
N ALA A 49 -0.98 2.06 -1.90
CA ALA A 49 -0.81 2.01 -0.45
C ALA A 49 0.54 1.34 -0.16
N VAL A 50 1.34 1.94 0.71
CA VAL A 50 2.65 1.41 1.12
C VAL A 50 2.61 1.20 2.64
N ILE A 51 2.75 -0.06 3.05
CA ILE A 51 2.58 -0.51 4.44
C ILE A 51 3.94 -0.89 5.00
N ASP A 52 4.51 -0.05 5.86
CA ASP A 52 5.81 -0.31 6.49
C ASP A 52 5.63 -1.36 7.59
N GLY A 53 5.43 -2.59 7.16
CA GLY A 53 5.05 -3.71 8.00
C GLY A 53 4.45 -4.84 7.19
N VAL A 54 3.43 -5.45 7.77
CA VAL A 54 2.77 -6.66 7.28
C VAL A 54 1.45 -6.28 6.61
N ALA A 55 1.16 -6.83 5.43
CA ALA A 55 -0.18 -6.85 4.86
C ALA A 55 -0.90 -8.12 5.31
N ASP A 56 -1.93 -7.95 6.13
CA ASP A 56 -2.86 -8.98 6.58
C ASP A 56 -4.29 -8.67 6.09
N ASP A 57 -5.25 -9.45 6.57
CA ASP A 57 -6.64 -9.35 6.17
C ASP A 57 -7.30 -8.02 6.54
N GLU A 58 -6.94 -7.45 7.69
CA GLU A 58 -7.51 -6.20 8.19
C GLU A 58 -6.95 -5.02 7.40
N VAL A 59 -5.63 -4.97 7.21
CA VAL A 59 -4.97 -3.96 6.36
C VAL A 59 -5.57 -3.95 4.96
N VAL A 60 -5.76 -5.13 4.36
CA VAL A 60 -6.35 -5.27 3.02
C VAL A 60 -7.79 -4.74 2.99
N ALA A 61 -8.60 -5.05 4.00
CA ALA A 61 -9.98 -4.58 4.08
C ALA A 61 -10.04 -3.05 4.19
N THR A 62 -9.28 -2.46 5.12
CA THR A 62 -9.22 -1.01 5.28
C THR A 62 -8.78 -0.30 4.00
N VAL A 63 -7.77 -0.84 3.29
CA VAL A 63 -7.33 -0.24 2.02
C VAL A 63 -8.44 -0.31 0.96
N ALA A 64 -9.15 -1.44 0.86
CA ALA A 64 -10.20 -1.63 -0.13
C ALA A 64 -11.41 -0.72 0.11
N GLU A 65 -11.79 -0.50 1.37
CA GLU A 65 -12.90 0.37 1.77
C GLU A 65 -12.71 1.84 1.35
N HIS A 66 -11.47 2.28 1.18
CA HIS A 66 -11.14 3.66 0.79
C HIS A 66 -11.03 3.87 -0.73
N LEU A 67 -11.24 2.82 -1.53
CA LEU A 67 -11.24 2.95 -3.00
C LEU A 67 -12.50 3.67 -3.49
N GLY A 68 -12.32 4.63 -4.40
CA GLY A 68 -13.44 5.22 -5.13
C GLY A 68 -13.97 4.31 -6.24
N ASP A 69 -15.07 4.73 -6.86
CA ASP A 69 -15.72 3.99 -7.93
C ASP A 69 -14.79 3.69 -9.10
N GLY A 70 -14.63 2.39 -9.39
CA GLY A 70 -13.79 1.89 -10.49
C GLY A 70 -12.29 2.08 -10.26
N GLU A 71 -11.87 2.46 -9.06
CA GLU A 71 -10.47 2.46 -8.65
C GLU A 71 -10.01 1.04 -8.27
N ARG A 72 -8.69 0.84 -8.32
CA ARG A 72 -8.02 -0.38 -7.83
C ARG A 72 -6.79 0.03 -7.04
N CYS A 73 -6.30 -0.80 -6.13
CA CYS A 73 -5.07 -0.53 -5.41
C CYS A 73 -3.91 -1.44 -5.85
N LEU A 74 -2.71 -0.93 -5.63
CA LEU A 74 -1.51 -1.70 -5.43
C LEU A 74 -1.08 -1.50 -3.97
N ILE A 75 -1.04 -2.57 -3.20
CA ILE A 75 -0.49 -2.57 -1.84
C ILE A 75 0.96 -3.03 -1.92
N VAL A 76 1.88 -2.30 -1.33
CA VAL A 76 3.28 -2.73 -1.15
C VAL A 76 3.55 -2.88 0.34
N ALA A 77 4.03 -4.04 0.76
CA ALA A 77 4.33 -4.34 2.16
C ALA A 77 5.65 -5.09 2.32
N LYS A 78 6.27 -5.02 3.50
CA LYS A 78 7.53 -5.76 3.81
C LYS A 78 7.27 -7.25 4.04
N ALA A 79 6.09 -7.60 4.54
CA ALA A 79 5.61 -8.97 4.64
C ALA A 79 4.14 -9.04 4.20
N VAL A 80 3.71 -10.23 3.79
CA VAL A 80 2.33 -10.51 3.38
C VAL A 80 1.93 -11.82 4.06
N LEU A 81 0.85 -11.80 4.84
CA LEU A 81 0.31 -13.01 5.45
C LEU A 81 -0.50 -13.83 4.45
N ASP A 82 -0.66 -15.11 4.77
CA ASP A 82 -1.52 -16.00 4.01
C ASP A 82 -2.97 -15.48 4.04
N GLY A 83 -3.70 -15.67 2.94
CA GLY A 83 -5.08 -15.16 2.78
C GLY A 83 -5.19 -13.71 2.31
N ALA A 84 -4.25 -12.82 2.67
CA ALA A 84 -4.36 -11.39 2.36
C ALA A 84 -4.55 -11.09 0.86
N ARG A 85 -3.84 -11.82 -0.01
CA ARG A 85 -3.96 -11.67 -1.48
C ARG A 85 -5.32 -12.13 -2.02
N GLU A 86 -5.86 -13.21 -1.48
CA GLU A 86 -7.15 -13.77 -1.86
C GLU A 86 -8.26 -12.82 -1.41
N ARG A 87 -8.22 -12.39 -0.14
CA ARG A 87 -9.14 -11.39 0.40
C ARG A 87 -9.15 -10.09 -0.42
N LEU A 88 -7.98 -9.60 -0.85
CA LEU A 88 -7.94 -8.40 -1.68
C LEU A 88 -8.60 -8.63 -3.05
N ALA A 89 -8.41 -9.82 -3.64
CA ALA A 89 -9.03 -10.15 -4.92
C ALA A 89 -10.56 -10.23 -4.81
N ASP A 90 -11.08 -10.72 -3.69
CA ASP A 90 -12.52 -10.79 -3.41
C ASP A 90 -13.13 -9.41 -3.20
N LEU A 91 -12.47 -8.56 -2.39
CA LEU A 91 -12.97 -7.20 -2.09
C LEU A 91 -12.80 -6.23 -3.27
N SER A 92 -11.71 -6.37 -4.03
CA SER A 92 -11.35 -5.44 -5.10
C SER A 92 -10.70 -6.17 -6.28
N PRO A 93 -11.50 -6.76 -7.17
CA PRO A 93 -10.99 -7.47 -8.34
C PRO A 93 -10.03 -6.63 -9.20
N GLY A 94 -8.84 -7.17 -9.43
CA GLY A 94 -7.78 -6.52 -10.19
C GLY A 94 -6.81 -5.67 -9.37
N SER A 95 -7.09 -5.47 -8.07
CA SER A 95 -6.10 -4.99 -7.11
C SER A 95 -5.00 -6.05 -6.88
N ARG A 96 -3.86 -5.63 -6.35
CA ARG A 96 -2.66 -6.48 -6.20
C ARG A 96 -1.90 -6.14 -4.92
N ILE A 97 -1.22 -7.13 -4.35
CA ILE A 97 -0.22 -6.95 -3.28
C ILE A 97 1.16 -7.29 -3.85
N ARG A 98 2.17 -6.46 -3.52
CA ARG A 98 3.58 -6.74 -3.77
C ARG A 98 4.39 -6.80 -2.47
N LYS A 99 5.16 -7.87 -2.28
CA LYS A 99 6.10 -7.99 -1.17
C LYS A 99 7.43 -7.33 -1.52
N ALA A 100 7.83 -6.34 -0.74
CA ALA A 100 9.12 -5.67 -0.86
C ALA A 100 10.23 -6.44 -0.12
N PRO A 101 11.50 -6.36 -0.58
CA PRO A 101 11.93 -5.70 -1.82
C PRO A 101 11.77 -6.59 -3.06
N ASP A 102 11.59 -7.90 -2.88
CA ASP A 102 11.74 -8.91 -3.94
C ASP A 102 10.83 -8.69 -5.15
N GLU A 103 9.60 -8.20 -4.95
CA GLU A 103 8.62 -7.98 -6.02
C GLU A 103 8.63 -6.54 -6.56
N LEU A 104 9.48 -5.66 -6.02
CA LEU A 104 9.68 -4.30 -6.51
C LEU A 104 10.81 -4.19 -7.53
N PHE A 105 11.82 -5.06 -7.41
CA PHE A 105 12.97 -5.11 -8.29
C PHE A 105 12.95 -6.40 -9.10
N PRO A 106 12.50 -6.37 -10.36
CA PRO A 106 12.61 -7.55 -11.20
C PRO A 106 14.09 -7.97 -11.30
N ARG A 107 14.37 -9.27 -11.19
CA ARG A 107 15.74 -9.81 -11.30
C ARG A 107 16.33 -9.41 -12.65
N GLY A 108 17.17 -8.38 -12.65
CA GLY A 108 18.01 -8.01 -13.77
C GLY A 108 19.41 -8.56 -13.53
N THR A 109 19.94 -9.33 -14.47
CA THR A 109 21.39 -9.58 -14.51
C THR A 109 22.05 -8.26 -14.88
N VAL A 110 22.79 -7.65 -13.96
CA VAL A 110 23.70 -6.55 -14.29
C VAL A 110 24.74 -7.15 -15.26
N ARG A 111 24.72 -6.69 -16.51
CA ARG A 111 25.74 -7.04 -17.51
C ARG A 111 26.88 -6.05 -17.44
#